data_AF-A0A1J3JWD6-F1
#
_entry.id   AF-A0A1J3JWD6-F1
#
_cell.length_a   1.000
_cell.length_b   1.000
_cell.length_c   1.000
_cell.angle_alpha   90.00
_cell.angle_beta   90.00
_cell.angle_gamma   90.00
#
_symmetry.space_group_name_H-M   'P 1'
#
loop_
_entity.id
_entity.type
_entity.pdbx_description
1 polymer ?
#
loop_
_entity_poly.entity_id
_entity_poly.type
_entity_poly.pdbx_seq_one_letter_code
_entity_poly.pdbx_strand_id
1 'polypeptide(L)'
;SYSSPLLATSLRQKQLTTTASAGESRLHPPEKLAILIDRSESVDEVLQIHAAILRHNILLHRNPVLNLKLHRAYASHGKIRQSSTLFYQTIDPDLFLFTAAINTVSVNGLNDQAFLLYVRLLSSEIVPNKFTFSS
;
A
#
# COMPACT_ATOMS: atom_id res chain seq x y z
N SER A 1 27.98 -45.63 4.89
CA SER A 1 27.38 -44.29 4.85
C SER A 1 27.22 -43.86 3.41
N TYR A 2 26.05 -44.07 2.82
CA TYR A 2 25.72 -43.56 1.49
C TYR A 2 24.29 -43.02 1.50
N SER A 3 24.21 -41.77 1.07
CA SER A 3 23.06 -40.89 1.01
C SER A 3 22.03 -41.34 -0.02
N SER A 4 20.76 -41.10 0.28
CA SER A 4 19.64 -41.13 -0.67
C SER A 4 19.81 -40.06 -1.76
N PRO A 5 19.21 -40.26 -2.95
CA PRO A 5 18.20 -39.28 -3.39
C PRO A 5 17.01 -39.86 -4.20
N LEU A 6 15.84 -39.27 -3.92
CA LEU A 6 14.73 -38.82 -4.79
C LEU A 6 14.46 -39.52 -6.14
N LEU A 7 13.21 -40.00 -6.32
CA LEU A 7 12.32 -39.67 -7.45
C LEU A 7 11.02 -40.49 -7.39
N ALA A 8 9.88 -39.81 -7.21
CA ALA A 8 8.58 -40.35 -7.60
C ALA A 8 7.64 -39.19 -8.00
N THR A 9 7.65 -38.91 -9.30
CA THR A 9 6.67 -38.12 -10.03
C THR A 9 5.34 -38.87 -10.07
N SER A 10 4.20 -38.20 -9.84
CA SER A 10 2.95 -38.40 -10.62
C SER A 10 1.80 -37.50 -10.14
N LEU A 11 1.30 -36.71 -11.08
CA LEU A 11 0.03 -35.97 -11.05
C LEU A 11 -1.16 -36.91 -11.23
N ARG A 12 -2.22 -36.76 -10.40
CA ARG A 12 -3.61 -36.65 -10.90
C ARG A 12 -4.58 -36.17 -9.81
N GLN A 13 -5.16 -35.00 -10.04
CA GLN A 13 -6.42 -34.58 -9.42
C GLN A 13 -7.56 -35.51 -9.86
N LYS A 14 -8.53 -35.73 -8.97
CA LYS A 14 -9.93 -35.62 -9.35
C LYS A 14 -10.79 -35.17 -8.17
N GLN A 15 -11.61 -34.17 -8.49
CA GLN A 15 -12.55 -33.44 -7.65
C GLN A 15 -13.52 -34.35 -6.90
N LEU A 16 -13.85 -33.93 -5.67
CA LEU A 16 -15.16 -34.15 -5.07
C LEU A 16 -15.83 -32.80 -4.93
N THR A 17 -16.79 -32.56 -5.82
CA THR A 17 -17.81 -31.53 -5.70
C THR A 17 -18.69 -31.84 -4.52
N THR A 18 -18.84 -30.92 -3.58
CA THR A 18 -20.06 -30.80 -2.77
C THR A 18 -20.30 -29.33 -2.47
N THR A 19 -21.48 -28.92 -2.86
CA THR A 19 -22.17 -27.64 -2.69
C THR A 19 -22.26 -27.18 -1.24
N ALA A 20 -21.93 -25.91 -0.99
CA ALA A 20 -22.55 -25.12 0.07
C ALA A 20 -22.43 -23.62 -0.26
N SER A 21 -23.59 -22.96 -0.26
CA SER A 21 -23.80 -21.52 -0.39
C SER A 21 -23.34 -20.75 0.87
N ALA A 22 -23.16 -19.45 0.71
CA ALA A 22 -22.91 -18.42 1.73
C ALA A 22 -21.48 -18.33 2.30
N GLY A 23 -20.74 -17.35 1.80
CA GLY A 23 -19.44 -16.96 2.32
C GLY A 23 -18.97 -15.67 1.67
N GLU A 24 -19.63 -14.56 1.96
CA GLU A 24 -19.09 -13.24 1.66
C GLU A 24 -17.71 -13.11 2.35
N SER A 25 -16.67 -13.19 1.51
CA SER A 25 -15.37 -12.56 1.59
C SER A 25 -14.82 -12.27 3.00
N ARG A 26 -13.94 -13.16 3.48
CA ARG A 26 -13.01 -12.88 4.60
C ARG A 26 -11.94 -11.88 4.13
N LEU A 27 -12.29 -10.60 3.97
CA LEU A 27 -11.29 -9.56 3.74
C LEU A 27 -10.48 -9.37 5.03
N HIS A 28 -9.15 -9.39 4.93
CA HIS A 28 -8.30 -9.08 6.08
C HIS A 28 -8.51 -7.60 6.47
N PRO A 29 -8.15 -7.21 7.72
CA PRO A 29 -8.30 -5.83 8.18
C PRO A 29 -7.76 -4.75 7.21
N PRO A 30 -6.59 -4.90 6.55
CA PRO A 30 -6.07 -3.83 5.68
C PRO A 30 -6.88 -3.62 4.39
N GLU A 31 -7.44 -4.65 3.75
CA GLU A 31 -8.25 -4.46 2.54
C GLU A 31 -9.58 -3.78 2.87
N LYS A 32 -10.20 -4.15 4.00
CA LYS A 32 -11.40 -3.46 4.47
C LYS A 32 -11.13 -1.98 4.76
N LEU A 33 -10.02 -1.66 5.42
CA LEU A 33 -9.62 -0.28 5.69
C LEU A 33 -9.33 0.49 4.39
N ALA A 34 -8.68 -0.14 3.42
CA ALA A 34 -8.46 0.46 2.09
C ALA A 34 -9.77 0.83 1.40
N ILE A 35 -10.79 -0.04 1.44
CA ILE A 35 -12.13 0.24 0.90
C ILE A 35 -12.81 1.38 1.67
N LEU A 36 -12.68 1.41 2.99
CA LEU A 36 -13.24 2.50 3.80
C LEU A 36 -12.60 3.85 3.48
N ILE A 37 -11.29 3.88 3.23
CA ILE A 37 -10.59 5.10 2.81
C ILE A 37 -11.09 5.58 1.44
N ASP A 38 -11.30 4.66 0.48
CA ASP A 38 -11.80 5.04 -0.84
C ASP A 38 -13.22 5.63 -0.80
N ARG A 39 -13.98 5.32 0.26
CA ARG A 39 -15.36 5.77 0.46
C ARG A 39 -15.49 6.95 1.42
N SER A 40 -14.37 7.45 1.98
CA SER A 40 -14.45 8.56 2.92
C SER A 40 -14.81 9.85 2.19
N GLU A 41 -15.85 10.54 2.68
CA GLU A 41 -16.30 11.83 2.16
C GLU A 41 -15.84 12.99 3.06
N SER A 42 -15.30 12.68 4.24
CA SER A 42 -14.84 13.66 5.22
C SER A 42 -13.46 13.35 5.80
N VAL A 43 -12.79 14.40 6.27
CA VAL A 43 -11.53 14.27 7.03
C VAL A 43 -11.70 13.50 8.32
N ASP A 44 -12.87 13.59 8.95
CA ASP A 44 -13.13 12.92 10.23
C ASP A 44 -13.17 11.41 10.03
N GLU A 45 -13.72 10.92 8.92
CA GLU A 45 -13.66 9.50 8.56
C GLU A 45 -12.22 9.04 8.30
N VAL A 46 -11.42 9.82 7.57
CA VAL A 46 -10.00 9.50 7.35
C VAL A 46 -9.23 9.45 8.67
N LEU A 47 -9.50 10.36 9.60
CA LEU A 47 -8.89 10.37 10.94
C LEU A 47 -9.31 9.15 11.76
N GLN A 48 -10.60 8.76 11.72
CA GLN A 48 -11.09 7.56 12.41
C GLN A 48 -10.44 6.30 11.85
N ILE A 49 -10.31 6.20 10.53
CA ILE A 49 -9.65 5.08 9.87
C ILE A 49 -8.16 5.03 10.23
N HIS A 50 -7.47 6.17 10.22
CA HIS A 50 -6.07 6.24 10.65
C HIS A 50 -5.92 5.85 12.13
N ALA A 51 -6.82 6.32 13.01
CA ALA A 51 -6.83 5.91 14.41
C ALA A 51 -7.05 4.40 14.58
N ALA A 52 -7.91 3.78 13.76
CA ALA A 52 -8.09 2.33 13.74
C ALA A 52 -6.82 1.60 13.30
N ILE A 53 -6.13 2.06 12.26
CA ILE A 53 -4.83 1.53 11.81
C ILE A 53 -3.82 1.51 12.97
N LEU A 54 -3.70 2.63 13.69
CA LEU A 54 -2.79 2.75 14.83
C LEU A 54 -3.21 1.85 16.01
N ARG A 55 -4.49 1.86 16.39
CA ARG A 55 -5.01 1.04 17.50
C ARG A 55 -4.84 -0.46 17.28
N HIS A 56 -4.95 -0.91 16.03
CA HIS A 56 -4.77 -2.31 15.67
C HIS A 56 -3.33 -2.67 15.32
N ASN A 57 -2.38 -1.74 15.53
CA ASN A 57 -0.95 -1.92 15.27
C ASN A 57 -0.66 -2.37 13.82
N ILE A 58 -1.45 -1.88 12.87
CA ILE A 58 -1.28 -2.18 11.44
C ILE A 58 -0.10 -1.37 10.93
N LEU A 59 0.97 -2.07 10.58
CA LEU A 59 2.21 -1.46 10.12
C LEU A 59 2.07 -0.99 8.67
N LEU A 60 1.98 0.32 8.45
CA LEU A 60 1.78 0.90 7.12
C LEU A 60 2.94 0.60 6.14
N HIS A 61 4.18 0.51 6.62
CA HIS A 61 5.32 0.10 5.78
C HIS A 61 5.21 -1.34 5.26
N ARG A 62 4.41 -2.21 5.92
CA ARG A 62 4.10 -3.56 5.44
C ARG A 62 2.86 -3.61 4.54
N ASN A 63 2.15 -2.49 4.40
CA ASN A 63 0.90 -2.38 3.65
C ASN A 63 0.97 -1.16 2.70
N PRO A 64 1.81 -1.19 1.65
CA PRO A 64 2.09 -0.02 0.80
C PRO A 64 0.83 0.53 0.13
N VAL A 65 -0.11 -0.34 -0.27
CA VAL A 65 -1.40 0.07 -0.86
C VAL A 65 -2.24 0.87 0.15
N LEU A 66 -2.35 0.39 1.39
CA LEU A 66 -3.10 1.07 2.44
C LEU A 66 -2.45 2.41 2.80
N ASN A 67 -1.12 2.44 2.88
CA ASN A 67 -0.34 3.65 3.15
C ASN A 67 -0.54 4.70 2.05
N LEU A 68 -0.44 4.30 0.78
CA LEU A 68 -0.68 5.16 -0.37
C LEU A 68 -2.11 5.72 -0.40
N LYS A 69 -3.11 4.90 -0.10
CA LYS A 69 -4.51 5.34 -0.01
C LYS A 69 -4.70 6.36 1.10
N LEU A 70 -4.16 6.09 2.29
CA LEU A 70 -4.26 7.00 3.42
C LEU A 70 -3.55 8.33 3.13
N HIS A 71 -2.37 8.30 2.50
CA HIS A 71 -1.65 9.48 2.04
C HIS A 71 -2.52 10.34 1.10
N ARG A 72 -3.12 9.71 0.09
CA ARG A 72 -3.96 10.39 -0.91
C ARG A 72 -5.24 10.94 -0.31
N ALA A 73 -5.88 10.22 0.61
CA ALA A 73 -7.09 10.67 1.29
C ALA A 73 -6.84 11.94 2.11
N TYR A 74 -5.73 12.00 2.86
CA TYR A 74 -5.35 13.25 3.52
C TYR A 74 -5.12 14.39 2.51
N ALA A 75 -4.42 14.11 1.42
CA ALA A 75 -4.16 15.12 0.40
C ALA A 75 -5.45 15.64 -0.27
N SER A 76 -6.39 14.75 -0.63
CA SER A 76 -7.64 15.12 -1.31
C SER A 76 -8.55 15.98 -0.44
N HIS A 77 -8.48 15.86 0.88
CA HIS A 77 -9.18 16.73 1.82
C HIS A 77 -8.36 17.94 2.29
N GLY A 78 -7.29 18.31 1.58
CA GLY A 78 -6.48 19.50 1.87
C GLY A 78 -5.62 19.39 3.14
N LYS A 79 -5.48 18.19 3.72
CA LYS A 79 -4.64 17.91 4.89
C LYS A 79 -3.21 17.58 4.47
N ILE A 80 -2.57 18.53 3.79
CA ILE A 80 -1.24 18.36 3.19
C ILE A 80 -0.18 18.04 4.24
N ARG A 81 -0.21 18.70 5.41
CA ARG A 81 0.73 18.42 6.51
C ARG A 81 0.64 16.99 7.01
N GLN A 82 -0.57 16.45 7.16
CA GLN A 82 -0.80 15.07 7.58
C GLN A 82 -0.30 14.08 6.52
N SER A 83 -0.62 14.35 5.25
CA SER A 83 -0.14 13.57 4.10
C SER A 83 1.40 13.53 4.05
N SER A 84 2.07 14.68 4.15
CA SER A 84 3.54 14.75 4.21
C SER A 84 4.11 14.04 5.44
N THR A 85 3.47 14.17 6.61
CA THR A 85 3.92 13.50 7.84
C THR A 85 3.89 11.98 7.67
N LEU A 86 2.84 11.44 7.06
CA LEU A 86 2.71 10.02 6.75
C LEU A 86 3.84 9.53 5.84
N PHE A 87 4.16 10.32 4.80
CA PHE A 87 5.30 10.04 3.92
C PHE A 87 6.62 9.97 4.70
N TYR A 88 6.93 10.98 5.52
CA TYR A 88 8.19 11.01 6.28
C TYR A 88 8.30 9.94 7.36
N GLN A 89 7.18 9.45 7.88
CA GLN A 89 7.13 8.33 8.83
C GLN A 89 7.21 6.95 8.16
N THR A 90 7.08 6.89 6.83
CA THR A 90 7.14 5.63 6.09
C THR A 90 8.59 5.16 5.97
N ILE A 91 8.83 3.93 6.42
CA ILE A 91 10.06 3.19 6.17
C ILE A 91 9.99 2.65 4.75
N ASP A 92 11.05 2.88 3.97
CA ASP A 92 11.21 2.43 2.57
C ASP A 92 9.99 2.72 1.68
N PRO A 93 9.61 4.00 1.49
CA PRO A 93 8.48 4.36 0.64
C PRO A 93 8.72 3.91 -0.82
N ASP A 94 7.71 3.29 -1.44
CA ASP A 94 7.81 2.84 -2.82
C ASP A 94 7.69 4.00 -3.84
N LEU A 95 7.94 3.71 -5.12
CA LEU A 95 7.86 4.69 -6.20
C LEU A 95 6.47 5.35 -6.28
N PHE A 96 5.39 4.61 -6.01
CA PHE A 96 4.03 5.14 -6.06
C PHE A 96 3.78 6.17 -4.97
N LEU A 97 4.29 5.93 -3.76
CA LEU A 97 4.18 6.84 -2.64
C LEU A 97 5.07 8.08 -2.82
N PHE A 98 6.29 7.93 -3.35
CA PHE A 98 7.11 9.08 -3.77
C PHE A 98 6.40 9.95 -4.80
N THR A 99 5.87 9.32 -5.86
CA THR A 99 5.17 10.03 -6.94
C THR A 99 3.94 10.76 -6.39
N ALA A 100 3.17 10.11 -5.52
CA ALA A 100 2.02 10.73 -4.86
C ALA A 100 2.46 11.92 -3.98
N ALA A 101 3.50 11.78 -3.17
CA ALA A 101 4.00 12.84 -2.29
C ALA A 101 4.51 14.05 -3.08
N ILE A 102 5.31 13.84 -4.13
CA ILE A 102 5.80 14.90 -5.03
C ILE A 102 4.61 15.61 -5.66
N ASN A 103 3.65 14.88 -6.22
CA ASN A 103 2.46 15.48 -6.83
C ASN A 103 1.67 16.31 -5.80
N THR A 104 1.44 15.77 -4.61
CA THR A 104 0.72 16.47 -3.52
C THR A 104 1.35 17.81 -3.20
N VAL A 105 2.68 17.89 -3.02
CA VAL A 105 3.33 19.16 -2.69
C VAL A 105 3.41 20.11 -3.90
N SER A 106 3.62 19.60 -5.11
CA SER A 106 3.66 20.42 -6.34
C SER A 106 2.34 21.13 -6.64
N VAL A 107 1.20 20.41 -6.60
CA VAL A 107 -0.11 21.01 -6.90
C VAL A 107 -0.56 22.01 -5.82
N ASN A 108 0.06 21.99 -4.65
CA ASN A 108 -0.16 22.94 -3.56
C ASN A 108 0.87 24.09 -3.55
N GLY A 109 1.70 24.23 -4.59
CA GLY A 109 2.67 25.31 -4.74
C GLY A 109 3.92 25.19 -3.85
N LEU A 110 4.14 24.03 -3.22
CA LEU A 110 5.28 23.76 -2.34
C LEU A 110 6.47 23.22 -3.16
N ASN A 111 6.91 24.01 -4.15
CA ASN A 111 7.90 23.59 -5.15
C ASN A 111 9.23 23.15 -4.54
N ASP A 112 9.71 23.83 -3.50
CA ASP A 112 10.95 23.46 -2.81
C ASP A 112 10.85 22.07 -2.18
N GLN A 113 9.70 21.74 -1.59
CA GLN A 113 9.46 20.41 -1.04
C GLN A 113 9.35 19.36 -2.15
N ALA A 114 8.72 19.70 -3.27
CA ALA A 114 8.65 18.81 -4.43
C ALA A 114 10.05 18.45 -4.95
N PHE A 115 10.91 19.47 -5.08
CA PHE A 115 12.29 19.29 -5.52
C PHE A 115 13.09 18.42 -4.54
N LEU A 116 12.99 18.69 -3.23
CA LEU A 116 13.66 17.88 -2.21
C LEU A 116 13.20 16.42 -2.21
N LEU A 117 11.90 16.17 -2.38
CA LEU A 117 11.37 14.80 -2.50
C LEU A 117 11.85 14.10 -3.77
N TYR A 118 11.96 14.83 -4.89
CA TYR A 118 12.50 14.30 -6.14
C TYR A 118 13.98 13.92 -6.00
N VAL A 119 14.80 14.78 -5.40
CA VAL A 119 16.21 14.48 -5.11
C VAL A 119 16.33 13.25 -4.19
N ARG A 120 15.46 13.14 -3.18
CA ARG A 120 15.41 11.96 -2.31
C ARG A 120 15.04 10.69 -3.07
N LEU A 121 14.09 10.76 -4.02
CA LEU A 121 13.74 9.65 -4.89
C LEU A 121 14.95 9.21 -5.74
N LEU A 122 15.66 10.15 -6.37
CA LEU A 122 16.86 9.85 -7.16
C LEU A 122 18.00 9.23 -6.34
N SER A 123 18.08 9.61 -5.07
CA SER A 123 19.07 9.07 -4.12
C SER A 123 18.67 7.73 -3.52
N SER A 124 17.41 7.31 -3.69
CA SER A 124 16.93 6.01 -3.25
C SER A 124 17.33 4.94 -4.26
N GLU A 125 17.70 3.74 -3.79
CA GLU A 125 17.98 2.57 -4.66
C GLU A 125 16.70 1.98 -5.29
N ILE A 126 15.63 2.76 -5.37
CA ILE A 126 14.34 2.34 -5.93
C ILE A 126 14.50 2.27 -7.45
N VAL A 127 14.87 1.10 -7.94
CA VAL A 127 14.83 0.77 -9.36
C VAL A 127 13.34 0.67 -9.75
N PRO A 128 12.87 1.42 -10.77
CA PRO A 128 11.53 1.23 -11.31
C PRO A 128 11.32 -0.24 -11.63
N ASN A 129 10.33 -0.86 -11.00
CA ASN A 129 10.17 -2.31 -11.03
C ASN A 129 10.08 -2.79 -12.49
N LYS A 130 10.87 -3.82 -12.81
CA LYS A 130 11.14 -4.35 -14.16
C LYS A 130 9.90 -4.85 -14.93
N PHE A 131 8.72 -4.80 -14.32
CA PHE A 131 7.43 -5.13 -14.92
C PHE A 131 6.84 -4.01 -15.80
N THR A 132 7.44 -2.81 -15.82
CA THR A 132 7.01 -1.75 -16.74
C THR A 132 7.46 -1.98 -18.20
N PHE A 133 8.33 -2.96 -18.48
CA PHE A 133 8.89 -3.18 -19.82
C PHE A 133 8.46 -4.48 -20.52
N SER A 134 7.47 -5.23 -20.01
CA SER A 134 6.86 -6.30 -20.81
C SER A 134 5.46 -5.88 -21.25
N SER A 135 5.41 -5.23 -22.42
CA SER A 135 4.34 -5.51 -23.39
C SER A 135 4.54 -6.88 -24.01
#